data_AF-A0A441UCN0-F1
#
_entry.id   AF-A0A441UCN0-F1
#
_cell.length_a   1.000
_cell.length_b   1.000
_cell.length_c   1.000
_cell.angle_alpha   90.00
_cell.angle_beta   90.00
_cell.angle_gamma   90.00
#
_symmetry.space_group_name_H-M   'P 1'
#
loop_
_entity.id
_entity.type
_entity.pdbx_description
1 polymer ?
#
loop_
_entity_poly.entity_id
_entity_poly.type
_entity_poly.pdbx_seq_one_letter_code
_entity_poly.pdbx_strand_id
1 'polypeptide(L)'
;MTVIEMEGGFVVVDGDKVLAGPFPTSAEAWRAADRMEGSPISPAEKRADNKILSSGPAPIAPKKKTKQQRKMMRAAAAAPGWLRAGVAAVFVPADAKTYRDFKLGTFGPASPVRKIDPADYLALKEQSS
;
A
#
# COMPACT_ATOMS: atom_id res chain seq x y z
N MET A 1 17.11 33.76 -9.21
CA MET A 1 17.14 32.47 -9.94
C MET A 1 16.69 32.65 -11.38
N THR A 2 17.49 32.23 -12.34
CA THR A 2 17.16 32.22 -13.78
C THR A 2 17.49 30.85 -14.36
N VAL A 3 16.74 30.44 -15.38
CA VAL A 3 16.98 29.19 -16.12
C VAL A 3 17.74 29.52 -17.39
N ILE A 4 18.89 28.88 -17.60
CA ILE A 4 19.70 29.01 -18.82
C ILE A 4 19.78 27.67 -19.56
N GLU A 5 19.88 27.74 -20.88
CA GLU A 5 20.07 26.60 -21.76
C GLU A 5 21.57 26.37 -22.00
N MET A 6 22.05 25.14 -21.76
CA MET A 6 23.41 24.71 -22.05
C MET A 6 23.37 23.47 -22.95
N GLU A 7 24.51 23.09 -23.57
CA GLU A 7 24.62 21.99 -24.56
C GLU A 7 24.18 20.58 -24.08
N GLY A 8 23.75 20.44 -22.82
CA GLY A 8 23.21 19.20 -22.25
C GLY A 8 21.86 19.34 -21.55
N GLY A 9 21.17 20.47 -21.67
CA GLY A 9 19.86 20.72 -21.06
C GLY A 9 19.76 22.06 -20.33
N PHE A 10 18.74 22.17 -19.48
CA PHE A 10 18.41 23.38 -18.74
C PHE A 10 19.00 23.34 -17.33
N VAL A 11 19.62 24.44 -16.93
CA VAL A 11 20.25 24.59 -15.62
C VAL A 11 19.62 25.79 -14.90
N VAL A 12 19.30 25.58 -13.62
CA VAL A 12 18.86 26.64 -12.71
C VAL A 12 20.09 27.29 -12.09
N VAL A 13 20.24 28.59 -12.29
CA VAL A 13 21.38 29.38 -11.83
C VAL A 13 20.87 30.53 -10.95
N ASP A 14 21.64 30.88 -9.93
CA ASP A 14 21.43 32.10 -9.15
C ASP A 14 22.73 32.92 -9.13
N GLY A 15 22.74 34.00 -9.91
CA GLY A 15 23.95 34.77 -10.19
C GLY A 15 25.02 33.93 -10.90
N ASP A 16 26.17 33.75 -10.26
CA ASP A 16 27.30 32.97 -10.79
C ASP A 16 27.31 31.50 -10.32
N LYS A 17 26.29 31.06 -9.57
CA LYS A 17 26.24 29.71 -8.97
C LYS A 17 25.17 28.84 -9.62
N VAL A 18 25.60 27.68 -10.11
CA VAL A 18 24.71 26.61 -10.57
C VAL A 18 24.05 25.94 -9.37
N LEU A 19 22.72 26.00 -9.27
CA LEU A 19 21.95 25.44 -8.17
C LEU A 19 21.41 24.04 -8.48
N ALA A 20 20.92 23.80 -9.70
CA ALA A 20 20.36 22.50 -10.09
C ALA A 20 20.39 22.29 -11.62
N GLY A 21 20.74 21.09 -12.08
CA GLY A 21 20.76 20.70 -13.49
C GLY A 21 21.84 19.64 -13.78
N PRO A 22 21.91 19.07 -14.99
CA PRO A 22 21.13 19.42 -16.19
C PRO A 22 19.75 18.73 -16.23
N PHE A 23 18.69 19.52 -16.44
CA PHE A 23 17.34 19.02 -16.66
C PHE A 23 17.06 18.86 -18.16
N PRO A 24 16.34 17.82 -18.59
CA PRO A 24 16.01 17.61 -19.99
C PRO A 24 15.00 18.62 -20.54
N THR A 25 14.21 19.30 -19.69
CA THR A 25 13.20 20.28 -20.11
C THR A 25 13.24 21.58 -19.31
N SER A 26 12.93 22.69 -19.98
CA SER A 26 12.87 24.03 -19.35
C SER A 26 11.82 24.09 -18.25
N ALA A 27 10.71 23.38 -18.42
CA ALA A 27 9.64 23.28 -17.43
C ALA A 27 10.09 22.58 -16.14
N GLU A 28 10.94 21.55 -16.23
CA GLU A 28 11.49 20.89 -15.04
C GLU A 28 12.49 21.78 -14.29
N ALA A 29 13.29 22.55 -15.03
CA ALA A 29 14.19 23.53 -14.43
C ALA A 29 13.41 24.64 -13.69
N TRP A 30 12.34 25.20 -14.30
CA TRP A 30 11.48 26.16 -13.62
C TRP A 30 10.78 25.57 -12.39
N ARG A 31 10.29 24.32 -12.47
CA ARG A 31 9.75 23.63 -11.29
C ARG A 31 10.78 23.44 -10.18
N ALA A 32 12.03 23.15 -10.52
CA ALA A 32 13.11 23.02 -9.55
C ALA A 32 13.43 24.38 -8.89
N ALA A 33 13.43 25.46 -9.67
CA ALA A 33 13.56 26.82 -9.13
C ALA A 33 12.39 27.18 -8.20
N ASP A 34 11.14 26.91 -8.61
CA ASP A 34 9.94 27.17 -7.82
C ASP A 34 9.92 26.37 -6.49
N ARG A 35 10.48 25.15 -6.49
CA ARG A 35 10.66 24.33 -5.28
C ARG A 35 11.66 24.97 -4.31
N MET A 36 12.73 25.58 -4.81
CA MET A 36 13.75 26.24 -4.00
C MET A 36 13.24 27.57 -3.41
N GLU A 37 12.34 28.25 -4.11
CA GLU A 37 11.71 29.51 -3.65
C GLU A 37 10.52 29.29 -2.69
N GLY A 38 10.19 28.03 -2.40
CA GLY A 38 9.18 27.69 -1.40
C GLY A 38 7.73 27.85 -1.86
N SER A 39 7.48 27.87 -3.17
CA SER A 39 6.12 27.94 -3.70
C SER A 39 5.27 26.75 -3.23
N PRO A 40 3.97 26.96 -2.95
CA PRO A 40 3.12 25.97 -2.30
C PRO A 40 2.97 24.73 -3.18
N ILE A 41 3.56 23.63 -2.71
CA ILE A 41 3.44 22.30 -3.30
C ILE A 41 1.96 22.00 -3.54
N SER A 42 1.59 21.79 -4.80
CA SER A 42 0.22 21.39 -5.11
C SER A 42 -0.11 20.10 -4.34
N PRO A 43 -1.33 19.93 -3.82
CA PRO A 43 -1.70 18.69 -3.11
C PRO A 43 -1.54 17.42 -3.95
N ALA A 44 -1.44 17.53 -5.29
CA ALA A 44 -1.18 16.42 -6.19
C ALA A 44 0.29 15.97 -6.14
N GLU A 45 1.24 16.89 -6.07
CA GLU A 45 2.68 16.58 -6.04
C GLU A 45 3.11 16.00 -4.68
N LYS A 46 2.54 16.48 -3.55
CA LYS A 46 2.73 15.85 -2.22
C LYS A 46 2.36 14.35 -2.20
N ARG A 47 1.41 13.92 -3.04
CA ARG A 47 0.98 12.51 -3.11
C ARG A 47 1.94 11.65 -3.93
N ALA A 48 2.68 12.25 -4.85
CA ALA A 48 3.67 11.54 -5.66
C ALA A 48 4.94 11.26 -4.85
N ASP A 49 5.39 12.22 -4.03
CA ASP A 49 6.64 12.11 -3.28
C ASP A 49 6.58 11.09 -2.13
N ASN A 50 5.40 10.89 -1.53
CA ASN A 50 5.21 9.91 -0.44
C ASN A 50 5.05 8.46 -0.93
N LYS A 51 5.22 8.19 -2.22
CA LYS A 51 5.02 6.87 -2.82
C LYS A 51 6.30 6.04 -2.84
N ILE A 52 7.02 5.97 -1.71
CA ILE A 52 8.28 5.24 -1.62
C ILE A 52 8.33 4.40 -0.33
N LEU A 53 8.05 3.10 -0.50
CA LEU A 53 8.66 1.91 0.16
C LEU A 53 8.11 1.24 1.43
N SER A 54 7.09 1.71 2.15
CA SER A 54 6.61 0.98 3.36
C SER A 54 5.12 0.63 3.43
N SER A 55 4.30 1.19 2.53
CA SER A 55 2.89 0.81 2.45
C SER A 55 2.74 -0.25 1.37
N GLY A 56 2.21 -1.42 1.76
CA GLY A 56 1.77 -2.42 0.78
C GLY A 56 0.70 -1.87 -0.16
N PRO A 57 0.15 -2.73 -1.05
CA PRO A 57 -0.82 -2.29 -2.04
C PRO A 57 -1.91 -1.44 -1.37
N ALA A 58 -2.07 -0.22 -1.88
CA ALA A 58 -3.04 0.74 -1.33
C ALA A 58 -4.41 0.05 -1.24
N PRO A 59 -5.15 0.18 -0.13
CA PRO A 59 -6.46 -0.41 -0.02
C PRO A 59 -7.31 0.08 -1.19
N ILE A 60 -7.80 -0.86 -2.01
CA ILE A 60 -8.62 -0.53 -3.17
C ILE A 60 -9.86 0.18 -2.65
N ALA A 61 -10.00 1.46 -3.00
CA ALA A 61 -11.15 2.25 -2.59
C ALA A 61 -12.44 1.53 -3.06
N PRO A 62 -13.47 1.44 -2.21
CA PRO A 62 -14.67 0.69 -2.55
C PRO A 62 -15.32 1.32 -3.78
N LYS A 63 -15.45 0.53 -4.86
CA LYS A 63 -16.13 0.96 -6.09
C LYS A 63 -17.57 1.39 -5.76
N LYS A 64 -18.05 2.47 -6.38
CA LYS A 64 -19.44 2.92 -6.23
C LYS A 64 -20.38 1.78 -6.61
N LYS A 65 -21.19 1.34 -5.65
CA LYS A 65 -22.16 0.25 -5.85
C LYS A 65 -23.24 0.67 -6.85
N THR A 66 -23.50 -0.17 -7.85
CA THR A 66 -24.58 0.04 -8.83
C THR A 66 -25.96 -0.09 -8.18
N LYS A 67 -27.01 0.44 -8.83
CA LYS A 67 -28.40 0.35 -8.34
C LYS A 67 -28.84 -1.11 -8.14
N GLN A 68 -28.43 -2.00 -9.05
CA GLN A 68 -28.71 -3.45 -8.97
C GLN A 68 -28.02 -4.10 -7.77
N GLN A 69 -26.74 -3.80 -7.54
CA GLN A 69 -26.00 -4.30 -6.38
C GLN A 69 -26.65 -3.86 -5.06
N ARG A 70 -27.13 -2.62 -4.97
CA ARG A 70 -27.85 -2.13 -3.77
C ARG A 70 -29.15 -2.90 -3.53
N LYS A 71 -29.90 -3.25 -4.59
CA LYS A 71 -31.12 -4.07 -4.47
C LYS A 71 -30.80 -5.49 -4.00
N MET A 72 -29.78 -6.12 -4.59
CA MET A 72 -29.32 -7.45 -4.17
C MET A 72 -28.87 -7.46 -2.71
N MET A 73 -28.14 -6.44 -2.25
CA MET A 73 -27.74 -6.32 -0.85
C MET A 73 -28.93 -6.20 0.10
N ARG A 74 -29.97 -5.45 -0.28
CA ARG A 74 -31.21 -5.36 0.51
C ARG A 74 -31.93 -6.70 0.59
N ALA A 75 -32.03 -7.43 -0.51
CA ALA A 75 -32.64 -8.76 -0.53
C ALA A 75 -31.82 -9.77 0.28
N ALA A 76 -30.49 -9.76 0.16
CA ALA A 76 -29.59 -10.57 0.98
C ALA A 76 -29.73 -10.21 2.47
N ALA A 77 -29.88 -8.93 2.79
CA ALA A 77 -30.16 -8.42 4.13
C ALA A 77 -31.62 -8.61 4.58
N ALA A 78 -32.47 -9.24 3.78
CA ALA A 78 -33.80 -9.71 4.17
C ALA A 78 -33.84 -11.25 4.35
N ALA A 79 -32.81 -11.98 3.91
CA ALA A 79 -32.75 -13.44 4.04
C ALA A 79 -32.67 -13.89 5.52
N PRO A 80 -33.17 -15.08 5.89
CA PRO A 80 -33.01 -15.61 7.24
C PRO A 80 -31.54 -15.66 7.71
N GLY A 81 -31.30 -15.41 9.00
CA GLY A 81 -29.94 -15.29 9.55
C GLY A 81 -29.05 -16.52 9.33
N TRP A 82 -29.62 -17.73 9.39
CA TRP A 82 -28.90 -18.98 9.12
C TRP A 82 -28.40 -19.08 7.67
N LEU A 83 -29.16 -18.53 6.71
CA LEU A 83 -28.76 -18.47 5.31
C LEU A 83 -27.63 -17.45 5.09
N ARG A 84 -27.66 -16.32 5.78
CA ARG A 84 -26.58 -15.31 5.70
C ARG A 84 -25.27 -15.81 6.28
N ALA A 85 -25.32 -16.53 7.39
CA ALA A 85 -24.14 -17.10 8.04
C ALA A 85 -23.44 -18.14 7.15
N GLY A 86 -24.21 -19.02 6.49
CA GLY A 86 -23.66 -20.01 5.55
C GLY A 86 -22.99 -19.37 4.33
N VAL A 87 -23.62 -18.34 3.73
CA VAL A 87 -23.08 -17.69 2.52
C VAL A 87 -21.85 -16.83 2.85
N ALA A 88 -21.80 -16.16 4.01
CA ALA A 88 -20.64 -15.38 4.42
C ALA A 88 -19.37 -16.24 4.65
N ALA A 89 -19.54 -17.49 5.10
CA ALA A 89 -18.42 -18.42 5.25
C ALA A 89 -17.86 -18.88 3.89
N VAL A 90 -18.71 -18.98 2.85
CA VAL A 90 -18.33 -19.42 1.50
C VAL A 90 -17.84 -18.25 0.63
N PHE A 91 -18.39 -17.05 0.81
CA PHE A 91 -18.14 -15.90 -0.07
C PHE A 91 -17.36 -14.78 0.62
N VAL A 92 -16.10 -15.05 0.96
CA VAL A 92 -15.13 -13.98 1.26
C VAL A 92 -14.54 -13.52 -0.07
N PRO A 93 -14.75 -12.26 -0.50
CA PRO A 93 -14.15 -11.77 -1.73
C PRO A 93 -12.61 -11.84 -1.65
N ALA A 94 -11.97 -12.33 -2.72
CA ALA A 94 -10.53 -12.60 -2.77
C ALA A 94 -9.67 -11.39 -2.33
N ASP A 95 -10.14 -10.18 -2.63
CA ASP A 95 -9.48 -8.91 -2.29
C ASP A 95 -9.38 -8.66 -0.77
N ALA A 96 -10.30 -9.23 0.02
CA ALA A 96 -10.26 -9.14 1.48
C ALA A 96 -9.23 -10.12 2.08
N LYS A 97 -8.94 -11.24 1.39
CA LYS A 97 -7.90 -12.19 1.80
C LYS A 97 -6.52 -11.61 1.59
N THR A 98 -6.24 -11.04 0.42
CA THR A 98 -4.92 -10.45 0.11
C THR A 98 -4.55 -9.29 1.03
N TYR A 99 -5.49 -8.40 1.36
CA TYR A 99 -5.24 -7.33 2.33
C TYR A 99 -5.02 -7.86 3.77
N ARG A 100 -5.76 -8.90 4.16
CA ARG A 100 -5.59 -9.55 5.47
C ARG A 100 -4.25 -10.28 5.57
N ASP A 101 -3.87 -11.02 4.54
CA ASP A 101 -2.61 -11.77 4.49
C ASP A 101 -1.41 -10.81 4.43
N PHE A 102 -1.55 -9.64 3.79
CA PHE A 102 -0.55 -8.57 3.86
C PHE A 102 -0.45 -7.97 5.27
N LYS A 103 -1.58 -7.71 5.95
CA LYS A 103 -1.61 -7.08 7.27
C LYS A 103 -1.13 -7.99 8.41
N LEU A 104 -1.41 -9.29 8.31
CA LEU A 104 -1.02 -10.29 9.31
C LEU A 104 0.31 -10.96 8.98
N GLY A 105 0.86 -10.69 7.78
CA GLY A 105 1.91 -11.50 7.18
C GLY A 105 1.35 -12.82 6.67
N THR A 106 1.94 -13.35 5.60
CA THR A 106 1.74 -14.76 5.26
C THR A 106 2.37 -15.56 6.38
N PHE A 107 1.55 -16.19 7.24
CA PHE A 107 2.07 -17.23 8.12
C PHE A 107 2.79 -18.21 7.21
N GLY A 108 4.11 -18.36 7.40
CA GLY A 108 4.90 -19.32 6.65
C GLY A 108 4.25 -20.71 6.72
N PRO A 109 4.65 -21.66 5.88
CA PRO A 109 4.11 -23.02 5.95
C PRO A 109 4.11 -23.46 7.40
N ALA A 110 2.95 -23.94 7.89
CA ALA A 110 2.82 -24.36 9.28
C ALA A 110 4.00 -25.26 9.62
N SER A 111 4.73 -24.93 10.69
CA SER A 111 5.89 -25.72 11.10
C SER A 111 5.47 -27.19 11.16
N PRO A 112 6.29 -28.14 10.68
CA PRO A 112 5.92 -29.54 10.69
C PRO A 112 5.44 -29.93 12.09
N VAL A 113 4.24 -30.54 12.15
CA VAL A 113 3.66 -31.01 13.42
C VAL A 113 4.63 -32.01 14.01
N ARG A 114 5.31 -31.61 15.10
CA ARG A 114 6.16 -32.52 15.86
C ARG A 114 5.26 -33.56 16.51
N LYS A 115 5.35 -34.80 16.06
CA LYS A 115 4.76 -35.94 16.78
C LYS A 115 5.61 -36.16 18.02
N ILE A 116 5.07 -35.78 19.17
CA ILE A 116 5.69 -36.04 20.47
C ILE A 116 5.00 -37.29 21.00
N ASP A 117 5.77 -38.33 21.34
CA ASP A 117 5.24 -39.47 22.07
C ASP A 117 4.95 -39.01 23.52
N PRO A 118 3.74 -39.26 24.05
CA PRO A 118 3.42 -38.89 25.43
C PRO A 118 4.39 -39.46 26.47
N ALA A 119 5.00 -40.62 26.21
CA ALA A 119 5.98 -41.21 27.13
C ALA A 119 7.26 -40.36 27.23
N ASP A 120 7.79 -39.91 26.09
CA ASP A 120 8.99 -39.08 26.03
C ASP A 120 8.78 -37.71 26.70
N TYR A 121 7.57 -37.15 26.56
CA TYR A 121 7.20 -35.89 27.19
C TYR A 121 7.16 -35.99 28.72
N LEU A 122 6.63 -37.09 29.27
CA LEU A 122 6.58 -37.32 30.71
C LEU A 122 7.98 -37.52 31.30
N ALA A 123 8.83 -38.31 30.63
CA ALA A 123 10.22 -38.53 31.05
C ALA A 123 11.03 -37.22 31.05
N LEU A 124 10.88 -36.38 30.02
CA LEU A 124 11.54 -35.08 29.95
C LEU A 124 11.03 -34.13 31.05
N LYS A 125 9.74 -34.20 31.38
CA LYS A 125 9.13 -33.39 32.44
C LYS A 125 9.66 -33.76 33.82
N GLU A 126 9.79 -35.05 34.12
CA GLU A 126 10.34 -35.56 35.38
C GLU A 126 11.82 -35.19 35.58
N GLN A 127 12.59 -35.13 34.50
CA GLN A 127 13.99 -34.70 34.54
C GLN A 127 14.17 -33.17 34.74
N SER A 128 13.12 -32.40 34.47
CA SER A 128 13.12 -30.93 34.56
C SER A 128 12.57 -30.37 35.87
N SER A 129 12.07 -31.24 36.76
CA SER A 129 11.64 -30.92 38.14
C SER A 129 12.70 -31.39 39.13
#